data_AF-A0A060VJX3-F1
#
_entry.id   AF-A0A060VJX3-F1
#
_cell.length_a   1.000
_cell.length_b   1.000
_cell.length_c   1.000
_cell.angle_alpha   90.00
_cell.angle_beta   90.00
_cell.angle_gamma   90.00
#
_symmetry.space_group_name_H-M   'P 1'
#
loop_
_entity.id
_entity.type
_entity.pdbx_description
1 polymer ?
#
loop_
_entity_poly.entity_id
_entity_poly.type
_entity_poly.pdbx_seq_one_letter_code
_entity_poly.pdbx_strand_id
1 'polypeptide(L)'
;MQQTTQIQPSFTLKTREGGVASADERADEVVIGVGPAFDKHQHHTLIDMPHGAILKELIAGVEEEGLHARVVRILRTSDVSFMAWDVANLSGSGIGIGIQSKGTTVIHQRDLLPLSNLELFSQAPLLTL
;
A
#
# COMPACT_ATOMS: atom_id res chain seq x y z
N MET A 1 -14.03 36.79 -24.26
CA MET A 1 -13.72 36.39 -22.87
C MET A 1 -12.86 35.14 -22.92
N GLN A 2 -11.54 35.27 -22.75
CA GLN A 2 -10.65 34.11 -22.69
C GLN A 2 -10.69 33.58 -21.26
N GLN A 3 -11.25 32.38 -21.06
CA GLN A 3 -11.12 31.66 -19.80
C GLN A 3 -9.69 31.13 -19.70
N THR A 4 -8.88 31.74 -18.84
CA THR A 4 -7.61 31.18 -18.39
C THR A 4 -7.91 29.93 -17.56
N THR A 5 -7.74 28.74 -18.15
CA THR A 5 -7.72 27.48 -17.41
C THR A 5 -6.50 27.50 -16.49
N GLN A 6 -6.73 27.73 -15.20
CA GLN A 6 -5.71 27.54 -14.16
C GLN A 6 -5.37 26.05 -14.11
N ILE A 7 -4.19 25.67 -14.61
CA ILE A 7 -3.68 24.29 -14.48
C ILE A 7 -3.28 24.14 -13.01
N GLN A 8 -4.07 23.39 -12.24
CA GLN A 8 -3.66 23.01 -10.90
C GLN A 8 -2.45 22.08 -11.01
N PRO A 9 -1.43 22.24 -10.15
CA PRO A 9 -0.28 21.35 -10.14
C PRO A 9 -0.75 19.93 -9.77
N SER A 10 -0.45 18.97 -10.66
CA SER A 10 -0.63 17.54 -10.40
C SER A 10 0.70 16.97 -9.90
N PHE A 11 0.64 16.25 -8.77
CA PHE A 11 1.80 15.61 -8.16
C PHE A 11 1.69 14.09 -8.27
N THR A 12 2.81 13.45 -8.58
CA THR A 12 2.93 11.98 -8.58
C THR A 12 3.72 11.55 -7.36
N LEU A 13 3.15 10.62 -6.58
CA LEU A 13 3.85 10.02 -5.46
C LEU A 13 4.98 9.12 -5.97
N LYS A 14 6.15 9.23 -5.33
CA LYS A 14 7.31 8.39 -5.62
C LYS A 14 7.89 7.85 -4.32
N THR A 15 8.09 6.55 -4.27
CA THR A 15 8.75 5.91 -3.12
C THR A 15 10.23 6.27 -3.08
N ARG A 16 10.76 6.44 -1.86
CA ARG A 16 12.19 6.62 -1.59
C ARG A 16 12.58 5.64 -0.50
N GLU A 17 13.67 4.91 -0.72
CA GLU A 17 14.15 3.96 0.29
C GLU A 17 14.64 4.71 1.53
N GLY A 18 14.16 4.25 2.69
CA GLY A 18 14.54 4.73 4.01
C GLY A 18 15.38 3.70 4.76
N GLY A 19 15.38 3.81 6.10
CA GLY A 19 16.02 2.83 6.99
C GLY A 19 15.21 1.55 7.17
N VAL A 20 15.74 0.64 7.99
CA VAL A 20 15.02 -0.58 8.40
C VAL A 20 13.76 -0.20 9.17
N ALA A 21 12.60 -0.71 8.73
CA ALA A 21 11.35 -0.51 9.44
C ALA A 21 11.32 -1.35 10.71
N SER A 22 10.96 -0.73 11.83
CA SER A 22 10.67 -1.41 13.10
C SER A 22 9.17 -1.59 13.28
N ALA A 23 8.82 -2.51 14.18
CA ALA A 23 7.47 -2.53 14.75
C ALA A 23 7.25 -1.25 15.56
N ASP A 24 5.99 -0.82 15.65
CA ASP A 24 5.56 0.35 16.41
C ASP A 24 4.34 -0.03 17.28
N GLU A 25 4.04 0.79 18.29
CA GLU A 25 2.88 0.67 19.19
C GLU A 25 1.87 1.81 18.96
N ARG A 26 2.09 2.65 17.95
CA ARG A 26 1.15 3.69 17.55
C ARG A 26 -0.21 3.10 17.14
N ALA A 27 -1.24 3.31 17.96
CA ALA A 27 -2.55 2.70 17.74
C ALA A 27 -3.32 3.29 16.54
N ASP A 28 -3.03 4.52 16.14
CA ASP A 28 -3.68 5.27 15.05
C ASP A 28 -2.93 5.16 13.71
N GLU A 29 -2.34 4.00 13.40
CA GLU A 29 -1.64 3.76 12.12
C GLU A 29 -2.18 2.56 11.34
N VAL A 30 -1.99 2.60 10.01
CA VAL A 30 -2.12 1.42 9.14
C VAL A 30 -0.84 1.31 8.32
N VAL A 31 -0.20 0.13 8.35
CA VAL A 31 1.05 -0.09 7.63
C VAL A 31 0.76 -0.70 6.26
N ILE A 32 1.24 -0.05 5.20
CA ILE A 32 1.11 -0.48 3.81
C ILE A 32 2.42 -1.14 3.37
N GLY A 33 2.38 -2.45 3.18
CA GLY A 33 3.48 -3.30 2.71
C GLY A 33 3.50 -3.45 1.21
N VAL A 34 4.41 -2.74 0.55
CA VAL A 34 4.61 -2.88 -0.90
C VAL A 34 5.61 -3.99 -1.21
N GLY A 35 5.39 -4.71 -2.31
CA GLY A 35 6.25 -5.83 -2.72
C GLY A 35 7.68 -5.41 -3.08
N PRO A 36 8.62 -6.36 -3.20
CA PRO A 36 10.04 -6.06 -3.39
C PRO A 36 10.33 -5.15 -4.60
N ALA A 37 9.55 -5.30 -5.67
CA ALA A 37 9.71 -4.56 -6.92
C ALA A 37 8.81 -3.31 -7.07
N PHE A 38 7.83 -3.11 -6.18
CA PHE A 38 6.78 -2.10 -6.34
C PHE A 38 7.36 -0.69 -6.32
N ASP A 39 7.18 0.06 -7.41
CA ASP A 39 7.67 1.44 -7.59
C ASP A 39 9.20 1.55 -7.50
N LYS A 40 9.90 0.45 -7.82
CA LYS A 40 11.36 0.38 -7.87
C LYS A 40 11.87 -0.33 -9.11
N HIS A 41 11.45 -1.58 -9.30
CA HIS A 41 11.80 -2.41 -10.45
C HIS A 41 10.61 -2.62 -11.39
N GLN A 42 9.39 -2.43 -10.88
CA GLN A 42 8.15 -2.39 -11.62
C GLN A 42 7.39 -1.13 -11.23
N HIS A 43 6.70 -0.50 -12.18
CA HIS A 43 6.04 0.80 -11.98
C HIS A 43 4.53 0.78 -12.29
N HIS A 44 4.02 -0.33 -12.82
CA HIS A 44 2.61 -0.50 -13.15
C HIS A 44 2.12 -1.92 -12.83
N THR A 45 0.80 -2.03 -12.64
CA THR A 45 0.09 -3.30 -12.44
C THR A 45 -0.12 -4.07 -13.74
N LEU A 46 -0.88 -5.17 -13.71
CA LEU A 46 -1.24 -5.97 -14.90
C LEU A 46 -2.04 -5.20 -15.96
N ILE A 47 -2.67 -4.09 -15.58
CA ILE A 47 -3.50 -3.25 -16.47
C ILE A 47 -2.89 -1.85 -16.66
N ASP A 48 -1.57 -1.74 -16.52
CA ASP A 48 -0.81 -0.51 -16.69
C ASP A 48 -1.21 0.64 -15.73
N MET A 49 -1.80 0.32 -14.57
CA MET A 49 -2.11 1.32 -13.55
C MET A 49 -0.84 1.72 -12.79
N PRO A 50 -0.50 3.03 -12.69
CA PRO A 50 0.74 3.48 -12.09
C PRO A 50 0.74 3.29 -10.56
N HIS A 51 1.82 2.70 -10.06
CA HIS A 51 1.98 2.41 -8.62
C HIS A 51 1.90 3.64 -7.72
N GLY A 52 2.44 4.79 -8.16
CA GLY A 52 2.36 6.03 -7.41
C GLY A 52 0.93 6.52 -7.22
N ALA A 53 0.04 6.30 -8.20
CA ALA A 53 -1.38 6.64 -8.06
C ALA A 53 -2.08 5.69 -7.10
N ILE A 54 -1.83 4.38 -7.20
CA ILE A 54 -2.38 3.38 -6.27
C ILE A 54 -1.97 3.68 -4.83
N LEU A 55 -0.68 3.93 -4.60
CA LEU A 55 -0.18 4.21 -3.26
C LEU A 55 -0.74 5.51 -2.71
N LYS A 56 -0.98 6.51 -3.56
CA LYS A 56 -1.66 7.75 -3.18
C LYS A 56 -3.09 7.49 -2.70
N GLU A 57 -3.88 6.71 -3.44
CA GLU A 57 -5.27 6.42 -3.04
C GLU A 57 -5.35 5.53 -1.79
N LEU A 58 -4.44 4.56 -1.63
CA LEU A 58 -4.34 3.76 -0.40
C LEU A 58 -4.02 4.64 0.82
N ILE A 59 -3.11 5.61 0.68
CA ILE A 59 -2.79 6.56 1.76
C ILE A 59 -3.98 7.47 2.03
N ALA A 60 -4.60 8.04 0.99
CA ALA A 60 -5.76 8.92 1.12
C ALA A 60 -6.90 8.23 1.86
N GLY A 61 -7.25 6.98 1.50
CA GLY A 61 -8.31 6.23 2.19
C GLY A 61 -8.02 5.96 3.67
N VAL A 62 -6.75 5.80 4.06
CA VAL A 62 -6.36 5.68 5.48
C VAL A 62 -6.49 7.03 6.20
N GLU A 63 -6.05 8.12 5.56
CA GLU A 63 -6.07 9.47 6.13
C GLU A 63 -7.49 10.04 6.24
N GLU A 64 -8.38 9.70 5.30
CA GLU A 64 -9.81 10.10 5.30
C GLU A 64 -10.57 9.55 6.51
N GLU A 65 -10.16 8.37 7.01
CA GLU A 65 -10.69 7.77 8.25
C GLU A 65 -9.97 8.27 9.51
N GLY A 66 -9.03 9.22 9.38
CA GLY A 66 -8.32 9.84 10.50
C GLY A 66 -7.14 9.03 11.06
N LEU A 67 -6.62 8.05 10.30
CA LEU A 67 -5.45 7.26 10.67
C LEU A 67 -4.19 7.72 9.91
N HIS A 68 -3.02 7.26 10.37
CA HIS A 68 -1.75 7.55 9.71
C HIS A 68 -1.29 6.37 8.86
N ALA A 69 -1.05 6.61 7.57
CA ALA A 69 -0.49 5.60 6.69
C ALA A 69 1.05 5.55 6.84
N ARG A 70 1.60 4.35 7.06
CA ARG A 70 3.05 4.11 7.04
C ARG A 70 3.41 3.11 5.95
N VAL A 71 4.23 3.53 4.97
CA VAL A 71 4.63 2.67 3.85
C VAL A 71 5.95 1.96 4.16
N VAL A 72 5.96 0.64 3.97
CA VAL A 72 7.15 -0.22 4.15
C VAL A 72 7.30 -1.12 2.93
N ARG A 73 8.54 -1.40 2.53
CA ARG A 73 8.85 -2.37 1.47
C ARG A 73 9.19 -3.72 2.09
N ILE A 74 8.43 -4.76 1.72
CA ILE A 74 8.71 -6.13 2.16
C ILE A 74 9.71 -6.77 1.21
N LEU A 75 10.83 -7.23 1.75
CA LEU A 75 11.93 -7.83 0.98
C LEU A 75 12.11 -9.33 1.22
N ARG A 76 11.59 -9.88 2.32
CA ARG A 76 11.78 -11.30 2.67
C ARG A 76 10.99 -12.27 1.81
N THR A 77 9.94 -11.79 1.14
CA THR A 77 9.01 -12.59 0.34
C THR A 77 8.39 -11.72 -0.76
N SER A 78 7.80 -12.37 -1.77
CA SER A 78 6.95 -11.73 -2.77
C SER A 78 5.49 -12.19 -2.67
N ASP A 79 5.15 -13.08 -1.74
CA ASP A 79 3.77 -13.56 -1.52
C ASP A 79 2.94 -12.50 -0.79
N VAL A 80 1.80 -12.10 -1.37
CA VAL A 80 0.98 -10.98 -0.86
C VAL A 80 0.43 -11.23 0.54
N SER A 81 0.08 -12.47 0.88
CA SER A 81 -0.51 -12.79 2.17
C SER A 81 0.55 -12.67 3.27
N PHE A 82 1.74 -13.20 3.02
CA PHE A 82 2.88 -13.03 3.93
C PHE A 82 3.37 -11.57 4.00
N MET A 83 3.28 -10.81 2.91
CA MET A 83 3.58 -9.37 2.93
C MET A 83 2.61 -8.59 3.81
N ALA A 84 1.30 -8.82 3.66
CA ALA A 84 0.27 -8.18 4.46
C ALA A 84 0.38 -8.59 5.95
N TRP A 85 0.67 -9.87 6.20
CA TRP A 85 0.92 -10.39 7.54
C TRP A 85 2.13 -9.72 8.20
N ASP A 86 3.24 -9.55 7.48
CA ASP A 86 4.42 -8.82 8.00
C ASP A 86 4.05 -7.41 8.46
N VAL A 87 3.36 -6.65 7.61
CA VAL A 87 3.02 -5.27 7.96
C VAL A 87 1.95 -5.17 9.05
N ALA A 88 1.04 -6.14 9.17
CA ALA A 88 0.13 -6.23 10.30
C ALA A 88 0.87 -6.52 11.62
N ASN A 89 1.95 -7.30 11.59
CA ASN A 89 2.84 -7.52 12.73
C ASN A 89 3.71 -6.30 13.07
N LEU A 90 4.03 -5.45 12.09
CA LEU A 90 4.77 -4.20 12.30
C LEU A 90 3.88 -3.04 12.75
N SER A 91 2.58 -3.08 12.44
CA SER A 91 1.61 -2.01 12.66
C SER A 91 1.14 -1.94 14.10
N GLY A 92 1.22 -0.77 14.75
CA GLY A 92 0.74 -0.57 16.12
C GLY A 92 -0.76 -0.79 16.32
N SER A 93 -1.58 -0.58 15.28
CA SER A 93 -3.01 -0.95 15.29
C SER A 93 -3.26 -2.46 15.09
N GLY A 94 -2.24 -3.19 14.66
CA GLY A 94 -2.35 -4.59 14.24
C GLY A 94 -2.96 -4.78 12.85
N ILE A 95 -3.31 -3.71 12.12
CA ILE A 95 -3.85 -3.75 10.76
C ILE A 95 -2.77 -3.43 9.73
N GLY A 96 -2.70 -4.23 8.67
CA GLY A 96 -1.74 -4.05 7.58
C GLY A 96 -2.33 -4.34 6.21
N ILE A 97 -1.86 -3.60 5.20
CA ILE A 97 -2.26 -3.77 3.80
C ILE A 97 -1.06 -4.26 3.00
N GLY A 98 -1.11 -5.45 2.39
CA GLY A 98 -0.06 -5.94 1.50
C GLY A 98 -0.45 -5.74 0.04
N ILE A 99 0.45 -5.23 -0.79
CA ILE A 99 0.23 -5.05 -2.24
C ILE A 99 1.45 -5.46 -3.08
N GLN A 100 1.23 -6.37 -4.03
CA GLN A 100 2.23 -6.74 -5.03
C GLN A 100 2.26 -5.73 -6.18
N SER A 101 3.40 -5.63 -6.90
CA SER A 101 3.50 -4.81 -8.13
C SER A 101 2.39 -5.09 -9.13
N LYS A 102 1.99 -6.36 -9.29
CA LYS A 102 0.93 -6.74 -10.24
C LYS A 102 -0.48 -6.25 -9.83
N GLY A 103 -0.64 -5.70 -8.62
CA GLY A 103 -1.87 -5.09 -8.12
C GLY A 103 -2.70 -5.98 -7.17
N THR A 104 -2.31 -7.22 -6.90
CA THR A 104 -3.03 -8.04 -5.90
C THR A 104 -2.80 -7.46 -4.51
N THR A 105 -3.89 -7.32 -3.76
CA THR A 105 -3.92 -6.61 -2.48
C THR A 105 -4.64 -7.44 -1.41
N VAL A 106 -4.18 -7.34 -0.16
CA VAL A 106 -4.75 -8.00 1.01
C VAL A 106 -4.81 -7.03 2.18
N ILE A 107 -5.92 -7.01 2.92
CA ILE A 107 -6.03 -6.39 4.24
C ILE A 107 -5.93 -7.50 5.29
N HIS A 108 -4.95 -7.39 6.19
CA HIS A 108 -4.61 -8.41 7.17
C HIS A 108 -4.62 -7.84 8.59
N GLN A 109 -4.80 -8.72 9.57
CA GLN A 109 -4.66 -8.44 10.99
C GLN A 109 -3.64 -9.37 11.64
N ARG A 110 -2.87 -8.87 12.61
CA ARG A 110 -1.72 -9.54 13.25
C ARG A 110 -1.98 -10.96 13.76
N ASP A 111 -3.15 -11.19 14.37
CA ASP A 111 -3.48 -12.44 15.07
C ASP A 111 -4.15 -13.48 14.16
N LEU A 112 -4.40 -13.13 12.90
CA LEU A 112 -4.85 -14.08 11.89
C LEU A 112 -3.68 -14.93 11.39
N LEU A 113 -3.99 -16.17 11.00
CA LEU A 113 -3.02 -17.05 10.32
C LEU A 113 -2.53 -16.40 9.01
N PRO A 114 -1.28 -16.63 8.57
CA PRO A 114 -0.68 -15.91 7.44
C PRO A 114 -1.42 -16.04 6.09
N LEU A 115 -2.24 -17.08 5.90
CA LEU A 115 -3.03 -17.29 4.69
C LEU A 115 -4.53 -17.00 4.88
N SER A 116 -4.90 -16.50 6.06
CA SER A 116 -6.19 -15.86 6.30
C SER A 116 -6.06 -14.36 6.05
N ASN A 117 -7.17 -13.62 6.08
CA ASN A 117 -7.19 -12.19 5.88
C ASN A 117 -8.55 -11.63 6.34
N LEU A 118 -8.61 -10.32 6.53
CA LEU A 118 -9.89 -9.62 6.66
C LEU A 118 -10.54 -9.47 5.28
N GLU A 119 -9.76 -9.00 4.31
CA GLU A 119 -10.22 -8.79 2.94
C GLU A 119 -9.14 -9.18 1.92
N LEU A 120 -9.57 -9.74 0.79
CA LEU A 120 -8.69 -10.22 -0.28
C LEU A 120 -9.18 -9.74 -1.63
N PHE A 121 -8.29 -9.07 -2.34
CA PHE A 121 -8.49 -8.60 -3.71
C PHE A 121 -7.66 -9.45 -4.66
N SER A 122 -8.13 -10.68 -4.91
CA SER A 122 -7.37 -11.70 -5.66
C SER A 122 -7.27 -11.43 -7.16
N GLN A 123 -8.19 -10.65 -7.73
CA GLN A 123 -8.27 -10.34 -9.16
C GLN A 123 -7.78 -8.91 -9.45
N ALA A 124 -6.46 -8.73 -9.47
CA ALA A 124 -5.83 -7.42 -9.66
C ALA A 124 -6.33 -6.61 -10.87
N PRO A 125 -6.62 -7.20 -12.05
CA PRO A 125 -7.13 -6.44 -13.20
C PRO A 125 -8.50 -5.78 -13.00
N LEU A 126 -9.23 -6.12 -11.93
CA LEU A 126 -10.56 -5.56 -11.64
C LEU A 126 -10.51 -4.39 -10.65
N LEU A 127 -9.34 -4.08 -10.09
CA LEU A 127 -9.18 -2.99 -9.13
C LEU A 127 -9.07 -1.64 -9.85
N THR A 128 -9.69 -0.61 -9.26
CA THR A 128 -9.75 0.75 -9.78
C THR A 128 -9.21 1.75 -8.75
N LEU A 129 -9.02 3.00 -9.19
CA LEU A 129 -8.73 4.16 -8.35
C LEU A 129 -10.01 4.97 -8.15
#